data_AF-A0A510K0J2-F1
#
_entry.id   AF-A0A510K0J2-F1
#
_cell.length_a   1.000
_cell.length_b   1.000
_cell.length_c   1.000
_cell.angle_alpha   90.00
_cell.angle_beta   90.00
_cell.angle_gamma   90.00
#
_symmetry.space_group_name_H-M   'P 1'
#
loop_
_entity.id
_entity.type
_entity.pdbx_description
1 polymer ?
#
loop_
_entity_poly.entity_id
_entity_poly.type
_entity_poly.pdbx_seq_one_letter_code
_entity_poly.pdbx_strand_id
1 'polypeptide(L)'
;MYFENLQRELFERKLKMGEYFKRAFESLKVFIEKNKKVVSLLVVANICTFFFNVLQQIIKAEIKVASQVGDTDAILRGSMLSFLLSVGVLMISAGTGLIRAVVYSKIACEIEGREDEYRFKNVALKYLKFIGIYLLSVLIIGIVVSLLATITTIIFLVLTKNTEVGFSKYLPLIISMTMYVIIIFLIVLNILYFIQTFYARDMKVTDTFKYNLSLSKKNRLRILVPQLILGLINCIFIIPLFIQSFIYIPSYIVFPVSIICGIISSVLGLVSIIMNMIIFLNVEYDYLKKQDEEMRKIEENI
;
A
#
# COMPACT_ATOMS: atom_id res chain seq x y z
N MET A 1 4.52 27.13 -2.16
CA MET A 1 5.88 26.72 -1.77
C MET A 1 6.53 26.12 -3.01
N TYR A 2 7.71 26.59 -3.40
CA TYR A 2 8.47 25.92 -4.47
C TYR A 2 9.21 24.71 -3.88
N PHE A 3 9.30 23.61 -4.63
CA PHE A 3 9.95 22.37 -4.20
C PHE A 3 11.42 22.58 -3.81
N GLU A 4 12.11 23.52 -4.44
CA GLU A 4 13.49 23.91 -4.11
C GLU A 4 13.64 24.40 -2.66
N ASN A 5 12.68 25.19 -2.17
CA ASN A 5 12.66 25.61 -0.76
C ASN A 5 12.41 24.43 0.19
N LEU A 6 11.67 23.41 -0.27
CA LEU A 6 11.41 22.21 0.52
C LEU A 6 12.66 21.36 0.63
N GLN A 7 13.38 21.12 -0.47
CA GLN A 7 14.63 20.34 -0.45
C GLN A 7 15.63 20.91 0.54
N ARG A 8 15.87 22.23 0.48
CA ARG A 8 16.81 22.90 1.39
C ARG A 8 16.40 22.72 2.84
N GLU A 9 15.12 22.91 3.18
CA GLU A 9 14.63 22.72 4.54
C GLU A 9 14.81 21.25 5.01
N LEU A 10 14.50 20.28 4.15
CA LEU A 10 14.68 18.86 4.45
C LEU A 10 16.14 18.50 4.66
N PHE A 11 17.06 19.18 3.97
CA PHE A 11 18.49 18.99 4.17
C PHE A 11 18.93 19.61 5.48
N GLU A 12 18.57 20.85 5.77
CA GLU A 12 19.04 21.63 6.93
C GLU A 12 18.64 21.03 8.27
N ARG A 13 17.40 20.54 8.42
CA ARG A 13 16.90 20.08 9.72
C ARG A 13 15.94 18.90 9.64
N LYS A 14 15.88 18.12 10.72
CA LYS A 14 14.86 17.07 10.88
C LYS A 14 13.50 17.68 11.23
N LEU A 15 12.49 17.40 10.41
CA LEU A 15 11.13 17.90 10.62
C LEU A 15 10.40 17.13 11.73
N LYS A 16 9.48 17.83 12.42
CA LYS A 16 8.52 17.27 13.37
C LYS A 16 7.28 16.72 12.64
N MET A 17 6.50 15.88 13.33
CA MET A 17 5.32 15.22 12.74
C MET A 17 4.33 16.19 12.08
N GLY A 18 3.91 17.24 12.81
CA GLY A 18 2.97 18.24 12.27
C GLY A 18 3.53 19.01 11.07
N GLU A 19 4.85 19.19 11.00
CA GLU A 19 5.51 19.82 9.85
C GLU A 19 5.46 18.91 8.62
N TYR A 20 5.60 17.58 8.76
CA TYR A 20 5.42 16.66 7.62
C TYR A 20 4.04 16.76 7.01
N PHE A 21 2.98 16.77 7.83
CA PHE A 21 1.62 16.95 7.33
C PHE A 21 1.47 18.29 6.61
N LYS A 22 1.91 19.38 7.25
CA LYS A 22 1.85 20.72 6.64
C LYS A 22 2.55 20.77 5.28
N ARG A 23 3.79 20.29 5.20
CA ARG A 23 4.57 20.27 3.95
C ARG A 23 3.96 19.33 2.91
N ALA A 24 3.38 18.20 3.31
CA ALA A 24 2.70 17.31 2.37
C ALA A 24 1.46 17.97 1.75
N PHE A 25 0.65 18.68 2.53
CA PHE A 25 -0.51 19.43 2.01
C PHE A 25 -0.11 20.62 1.14
N GLU A 26 0.94 21.36 1.50
CA GLU A 26 1.47 22.45 0.67
C GLU A 26 1.98 21.93 -0.68
N SER A 27 2.73 20.82 -0.68
CA SER A 27 3.24 20.16 -1.89
C SER A 27 2.15 19.51 -2.74
N LEU A 28 1.05 19.04 -2.13
CA LEU A 28 -0.08 18.46 -2.85
C LEU A 28 -0.64 19.42 -3.90
N LYS A 29 -0.86 20.68 -3.53
CA LYS A 29 -1.43 21.68 -4.45
C LYS A 29 -0.55 21.85 -5.69
N VAL A 30 0.75 22.05 -5.47
CA VAL A 30 1.75 22.23 -6.53
C VAL A 30 1.81 20.99 -7.43
N PHE A 31 1.82 19.80 -6.82
CA PHE A 31 1.86 18.55 -7.56
C PHE A 31 0.63 18.36 -8.44
N ILE A 32 -0.58 18.66 -7.94
CA ILE A 32 -1.82 18.56 -8.71
C ILE A 32 -1.79 19.52 -9.91
N GLU A 33 -1.34 20.75 -9.72
CA GLU A 33 -1.26 21.75 -10.78
C GLU A 33 -0.31 21.33 -11.91
N LYS A 34 0.86 20.78 -11.57
CA LYS A 34 1.85 20.28 -12.54
C LYS A 34 1.44 18.95 -13.19
N ASN A 35 0.74 18.07 -12.46
CA ASN A 35 0.54 16.67 -12.86
C ASN A 35 -0.94 16.28 -13.06
N LYS A 36 -1.78 17.20 -13.54
CA LYS A 36 -3.24 17.03 -13.70
C LYS A 36 -3.65 15.69 -14.31
N LYS A 37 -2.98 15.24 -15.38
CA LYS A 37 -3.29 13.97 -16.08
C LYS A 37 -3.08 12.73 -15.20
N VAL A 38 -1.98 12.70 -14.44
CA VAL A 38 -1.67 11.57 -13.56
C VAL A 38 -2.65 11.54 -12.39
N VAL A 39 -2.96 12.71 -11.85
CA VAL A 39 -3.95 12.86 -10.76
C VAL A 39 -5.35 12.47 -11.23
N SER A 40 -5.79 12.91 -12.42
CA SER A 40 -7.10 12.55 -12.96
C SER A 40 -7.23 11.04 -13.20
N LEU A 41 -6.17 10.40 -13.73
CA LEU A 41 -6.14 8.94 -13.89
C LEU A 41 -6.25 8.21 -12.55
N LEU A 42 -5.56 8.69 -11.51
CA LEU A 42 -5.66 8.12 -10.17
C LEU A 42 -7.09 8.24 -9.61
N VAL A 43 -7.72 9.41 -9.78
CA VAL A 43 -9.10 9.66 -9.33
C VAL A 43 -10.08 8.73 -10.03
N VAL A 44 -10.02 8.66 -11.36
CA VAL A 44 -10.90 7.77 -12.14
C VAL A 44 -10.70 6.31 -11.74
N ALA A 45 -9.45 5.86 -11.60
CA ALA A 45 -9.16 4.48 -11.20
C ALA A 45 -9.73 4.12 -9.82
N ASN A 46 -9.62 5.02 -8.84
CA ASN A 46 -10.20 4.82 -7.51
C ASN A 46 -11.73 4.79 -7.54
N ILE A 47 -12.37 5.70 -8.29
CA ILE A 47 -13.83 5.71 -8.47
C ILE A 47 -14.31 4.38 -9.07
N CYS A 48 -13.68 3.94 -10.18
CA CYS A 48 -14.01 2.67 -10.82
C CYS A 48 -13.81 1.48 -9.88
N THR A 49 -12.71 1.47 -9.10
CA THR A 49 -12.43 0.40 -8.12
C THR A 49 -13.55 0.30 -7.10
N PHE A 50 -13.95 1.43 -6.50
CA PHE A 50 -15.01 1.45 -5.50
C PHE A 50 -16.37 1.05 -6.07
N PHE A 51 -16.74 1.60 -7.23
CA PHE A 51 -18.00 1.28 -7.87
C PHE A 51 -18.09 -0.21 -8.24
N PHE A 52 -17.05 -0.77 -8.85
CA PHE A 52 -17.02 -2.19 -9.23
C PHE A 52 -17.00 -3.14 -8.03
N ASN A 53 -16.37 -2.76 -6.93
CA ASN A 53 -16.44 -3.54 -5.69
C ASN A 53 -17.86 -3.63 -5.13
N VAL A 54 -18.64 -2.53 -5.20
CA VAL A 54 -20.05 -2.58 -4.76
C VAL A 54 -20.89 -3.39 -5.73
N LEU A 55 -20.72 -3.23 -7.05
CA LEU A 55 -21.40 -4.08 -8.04
C LEU A 55 -21.13 -5.56 -7.80
N GLN A 56 -19.88 -5.92 -7.51
CA GLN A 56 -19.50 -7.30 -7.20
C GLN A 56 -20.22 -7.83 -5.96
N GLN A 57 -20.47 -6.99 -4.95
CA GLN A 57 -21.23 -7.39 -3.76
C GLN A 57 -22.71 -7.60 -4.06
N ILE A 58 -23.32 -6.72 -4.86
CA ILE A 58 -24.72 -6.85 -5.32
C ILE A 58 -24.89 -8.18 -6.06
N ILE A 59 -24.03 -8.46 -7.05
CA ILE A 59 -24.09 -9.71 -7.83
C ILE A 59 -23.88 -10.93 -6.94
N LYS A 60 -22.96 -10.88 -5.97
CA LYS A 60 -22.77 -11.98 -5.00
C LYS A 60 -24.01 -12.24 -4.15
N ALA A 61 -24.76 -11.20 -3.80
CA ALA A 61 -26.03 -11.36 -3.08
C ALA A 61 -27.11 -11.95 -3.99
N GLU A 62 -27.21 -11.49 -5.23
CA GLU A 62 -28.14 -12.05 -6.23
C GLU A 62 -27.88 -13.54 -6.47
N ILE A 63 -26.62 -13.95 -6.62
CA ILE A 63 -26.24 -15.37 -6.73
C ILE A 63 -26.67 -16.15 -5.50
N LYS A 64 -26.50 -15.59 -4.29
CA LYS A 64 -26.90 -16.24 -3.05
C LYS A 64 -28.42 -16.48 -2.99
N VAL A 65 -29.22 -15.51 -3.44
CA VAL A 65 -30.68 -15.63 -3.52
C VAL A 65 -31.08 -16.65 -4.58
N ALA A 66 -30.50 -16.58 -5.78
CA ALA A 66 -30.76 -17.54 -6.85
C ALA A 66 -30.42 -18.99 -6.43
N SER A 67 -29.33 -19.17 -5.68
CA SER A 67 -28.96 -20.46 -5.11
C SER A 67 -29.97 -21.00 -4.09
N GLN A 68 -30.70 -20.14 -3.38
CA GLN A 68 -31.73 -20.57 -2.43
C GLN A 68 -33.02 -20.99 -3.14
N VAL A 69 -33.33 -20.38 -4.29
CA VAL A 69 -34.54 -20.66 -5.07
C VAL A 69 -34.30 -21.72 -6.16
N GLY A 70 -33.05 -22.12 -6.38
CA GLY A 70 -32.68 -23.15 -7.36
C GLY A 70 -32.63 -22.65 -8.81
N ASP A 71 -32.51 -21.34 -9.03
CA ASP A 71 -32.41 -20.73 -10.36
C ASP A 71 -30.97 -20.86 -10.90
N THR A 72 -30.72 -21.97 -11.59
CA THR A 72 -29.39 -22.31 -12.13
C THR A 72 -28.91 -21.35 -13.21
N ASP A 73 -29.82 -20.77 -13.99
CA ASP A 73 -29.50 -19.83 -15.07
C ASP A 73 -29.06 -18.47 -14.50
N ALA A 74 -29.76 -17.96 -13.49
CA ALA A 74 -29.34 -16.76 -12.76
C ALA A 74 -27.99 -16.96 -12.04
N ILE A 75 -27.75 -18.13 -11.44
CA ILE A 75 -26.46 -18.47 -10.81
C ILE A 75 -25.33 -18.43 -11.85
N LEU A 76 -25.52 -19.04 -13.02
CA LEU A 76 -24.51 -19.09 -14.08
C LEU A 76 -24.18 -17.69 -14.60
N ARG A 77 -25.20 -16.90 -14.95
CA ARG A 77 -25.03 -15.51 -15.42
C ARG A 77 -24.33 -14.64 -14.38
N GLY A 78 -24.80 -14.68 -13.13
CA GLY A 78 -24.22 -13.91 -12.04
C GLY A 78 -22.76 -14.29 -11.80
N SER A 79 -22.44 -15.59 -11.83
CA SER A 79 -21.07 -16.08 -11.64
C SER A 79 -20.12 -15.61 -12.74
N MET A 80 -20.54 -15.67 -14.01
CA MET A 80 -19.76 -15.15 -15.14
C MET A 80 -19.53 -13.65 -15.02
N LEU A 81 -20.57 -12.88 -14.68
CA LEU A 81 -20.46 -11.42 -14.51
C LEU A 81 -19.53 -11.06 -13.34
N SER A 82 -19.65 -11.75 -12.21
CA SER A 82 -18.77 -11.59 -11.04
C SER A 82 -17.31 -11.91 -11.39
N PHE A 83 -17.06 -12.95 -12.20
CA PHE A 83 -15.73 -13.27 -12.68
C PHE A 83 -15.14 -12.16 -13.56
N LEU A 84 -15.90 -11.68 -14.54
CA LEU A 84 -15.47 -10.58 -15.43
C LEU A 84 -15.16 -9.30 -14.64
N LEU A 85 -16.01 -8.94 -13.68
CA LEU A 85 -15.76 -7.79 -12.80
C LEU A 85 -14.51 -7.98 -11.96
N SER A 86 -14.26 -9.19 -11.44
CA SER A 86 -13.06 -9.49 -10.66
C SER A 86 -11.78 -9.29 -11.48
N VAL A 87 -11.79 -9.74 -12.74
CA VAL A 87 -10.68 -9.51 -13.68
C VAL A 87 -10.51 -8.01 -13.96
N GLY A 88 -11.60 -7.28 -14.20
CA GLY A 88 -11.58 -5.84 -14.41
C GLY A 88 -11.00 -5.06 -13.23
N VAL A 89 -11.44 -5.37 -12.01
CA VAL A 89 -10.92 -4.76 -10.76
C VAL A 89 -9.44 -5.06 -10.58
N LEU A 90 -8.98 -6.27 -10.91
CA LEU A 90 -7.57 -6.64 -10.84
C LEU A 90 -6.72 -5.79 -11.80
N MET A 91 -7.20 -5.59 -13.04
CA MET A 91 -6.52 -4.74 -14.02
C MET A 91 -6.45 -3.28 -13.59
N ILE A 92 -7.54 -2.73 -13.06
CA ILE A 92 -7.59 -1.36 -12.51
C ILE A 92 -6.63 -1.23 -11.32
N SER A 93 -6.57 -2.24 -10.45
CA SER A 93 -5.67 -2.25 -9.29
C SER A 93 -4.20 -2.26 -9.71
N ALA A 94 -3.84 -3.05 -10.73
CA ALA A 94 -2.50 -3.03 -11.32
C ALA A 94 -2.18 -1.66 -11.95
N GLY A 95 -3.12 -1.09 -12.72
CA GLY A 95 -2.97 0.26 -13.28
C GLY A 95 -2.78 1.33 -12.19
N THR A 96 -3.54 1.25 -11.10
CA THR A 96 -3.43 2.13 -9.94
C THR A 96 -2.06 2.00 -9.27
N GLY A 97 -1.53 0.79 -9.16
CA GLY A 97 -0.18 0.55 -8.65
C GLY A 97 0.90 1.24 -9.51
N LEU A 98 0.78 1.15 -10.83
CA LEU A 98 1.68 1.84 -11.76
C LEU A 98 1.58 3.37 -11.63
N ILE A 99 0.35 3.90 -11.53
CA ILE A 99 0.13 5.34 -11.31
C ILE A 99 0.80 5.79 -10.01
N ARG A 100 0.67 5.03 -8.91
CA ARG A 100 1.36 5.34 -7.64
C ARG A 100 2.87 5.31 -7.79
N ALA A 101 3.45 4.35 -8.52
CA ALA A 101 4.89 4.31 -8.82
C ALA A 101 5.34 5.55 -9.60
N VAL A 102 4.56 5.98 -10.60
CA VAL A 102 4.79 7.22 -11.34
C VAL A 102 4.78 8.43 -10.41
N VAL A 103 3.80 8.52 -9.51
CA VAL A 103 3.69 9.62 -8.54
C VAL A 103 4.90 9.64 -7.59
N TYR A 104 5.31 8.49 -7.04
CA TYR A 104 6.51 8.39 -6.19
C TYR A 104 7.76 8.94 -6.89
N SER A 105 8.05 8.47 -8.10
CA SER A 105 9.24 8.92 -8.85
C SER A 105 9.15 10.39 -9.24
N LYS A 106 7.97 10.89 -9.65
CA LYS A 106 7.81 12.30 -10.00
C LYS A 106 8.03 13.23 -8.81
N ILE A 107 7.44 12.93 -7.66
CA ILE A 107 7.62 13.73 -6.45
C ILE A 107 9.10 13.74 -6.03
N ALA A 108 9.79 12.61 -6.11
CA ALA A 108 11.22 12.55 -5.82
C ALA A 108 12.03 13.51 -6.72
N CYS A 109 11.82 13.43 -8.04
CA CYS A 109 12.48 14.30 -9.01
C CYS A 109 12.12 15.78 -8.81
N GLU A 110 10.84 16.09 -8.57
CA GLU A 110 10.37 17.47 -8.37
C GLU A 110 10.93 18.10 -7.09
N ILE A 111 10.98 17.35 -5.98
CA ILE A 111 11.61 17.84 -4.74
C ILE A 111 13.10 18.11 -4.97
N GLU A 112 13.80 17.24 -5.67
CA GLU A 112 15.25 17.34 -5.85
C GLU A 112 15.69 18.24 -7.03
N GLY A 113 14.75 18.81 -7.79
CA GLY A 113 15.05 19.61 -8.97
C GLY A 113 15.59 18.79 -10.16
N ARG A 114 15.34 17.48 -10.20
CA ARG A 114 15.86 16.51 -11.18
C ARG A 114 14.79 16.03 -12.15
N GLU A 115 13.92 16.95 -12.58
CA GLU A 115 12.74 16.64 -13.41
C GLU A 115 13.13 16.07 -14.79
N ASP A 116 14.30 16.43 -15.31
CA ASP A 116 14.87 15.99 -16.59
C ASP A 116 15.34 14.52 -16.57
N GLU A 117 15.72 13.99 -15.41
CA GLU A 117 16.11 12.59 -15.23
C GLU A 117 14.89 11.63 -15.31
N TYR A 118 13.67 12.14 -15.14
CA TYR A 118 12.46 11.32 -15.09
C TYR A 118 12.18 10.65 -16.45
N ARG A 119 12.08 9.31 -16.44
CA ARG A 119 11.67 8.52 -17.61
C ARG A 119 10.60 7.51 -17.24
N PHE A 120 9.41 7.65 -17.83
CA PHE A 120 8.29 6.73 -17.60
C PHE A 120 8.66 5.26 -17.83
N LYS A 121 9.42 4.96 -18.90
CA LYS A 121 9.90 3.60 -19.20
C LYS A 121 10.66 2.98 -18.03
N ASN A 122 11.53 3.75 -17.37
CA ASN A 122 12.32 3.25 -16.24
C ASN A 122 11.42 2.95 -15.03
N VAL A 123 10.45 3.82 -14.76
CA VAL A 123 9.48 3.62 -13.68
C VAL A 123 8.59 2.41 -13.94
N ALA A 124 8.09 2.23 -15.16
CA ALA A 124 7.27 1.08 -15.55
C ALA A 124 8.04 -0.25 -15.39
N LEU A 125 9.33 -0.28 -15.79
CA LEU A 125 10.18 -1.45 -15.59
C LEU A 125 10.44 -1.73 -14.11
N LYS A 126 10.68 -0.70 -13.30
CA LYS A 126 10.78 -0.83 -11.83
C LYS A 126 9.48 -1.39 -11.25
N TYR A 127 8.33 -0.86 -11.66
CA TYR A 127 7.03 -1.34 -11.21
C TYR A 127 6.79 -2.82 -11.56
N LEU A 128 7.15 -3.25 -12.77
CA LEU A 128 7.06 -4.66 -13.17
C LEU A 128 7.96 -5.56 -12.32
N LYS A 129 9.21 -5.14 -12.06
CA LYS A 129 10.12 -5.84 -11.13
C LYS A 129 9.51 -5.94 -9.74
N PHE A 130 8.92 -4.85 -9.24
CA PHE A 130 8.26 -4.81 -7.95
C PHE A 130 7.08 -5.79 -7.87
N ILE A 131 6.22 -5.85 -8.89
CA ILE A 131 5.13 -6.84 -8.97
C ILE A 131 5.70 -8.27 -8.90
N GLY A 132 6.75 -8.57 -9.69
CA GLY A 132 7.37 -9.90 -9.68
C GLY A 132 7.89 -10.29 -8.30
N ILE A 133 8.59 -9.38 -7.61
CA ILE A 133 9.09 -9.59 -6.24
C ILE A 133 7.93 -9.76 -5.27
N TYR A 134 6.88 -8.95 -5.40
CA TYR A 134 5.70 -9.01 -4.53
C TYR A 134 4.99 -10.36 -4.66
N LEU A 135 4.72 -10.81 -5.89
CA LEU A 135 4.07 -12.11 -6.15
C LEU A 135 4.91 -13.27 -5.62
N LEU A 136 6.23 -13.26 -5.86
CA LEU A 136 7.14 -14.28 -5.33
C LEU A 136 7.14 -14.29 -3.79
N SER A 137 7.14 -13.11 -3.18
CA SER A 137 7.12 -12.95 -1.71
C SER A 137 5.81 -13.48 -1.12
N VAL A 138 4.66 -13.16 -1.73
CA VAL A 138 3.35 -13.67 -1.32
C VAL A 138 3.30 -15.20 -1.43
N LEU A 139 3.83 -15.77 -2.52
CA LEU A 139 3.90 -17.22 -2.72
C LEU A 139 4.75 -17.90 -1.62
N ILE A 140 5.95 -17.40 -1.37
CA ILE A 140 6.87 -17.95 -0.35
C ILE A 140 6.22 -17.87 1.03
N ILE A 141 5.68 -16.71 1.40
CA ILE A 141 5.00 -16.53 2.70
C ILE A 141 3.80 -17.46 2.81
N GLY A 142 3.00 -17.60 1.74
CA GLY A 142 1.85 -18.52 1.71
C GLY A 142 2.25 -19.97 1.95
N ILE A 143 3.33 -20.43 1.33
CA ILE A 143 3.88 -21.78 1.55
C ILE A 143 4.32 -21.96 3.01
N VAL A 144 5.09 -21.02 3.55
CA VAL A 144 5.57 -21.06 4.95
C VAL A 144 4.39 -21.13 5.93
N VAL A 145 3.36 -20.33 5.71
CA VAL A 145 2.17 -20.27 6.56
C VAL A 145 1.36 -21.56 6.47
N SER A 146 1.21 -22.11 5.26
CA SER A 146 0.53 -23.39 5.06
C SER A 146 1.26 -24.54 5.76
N LEU A 147 2.60 -24.56 5.72
CA LEU A 147 3.41 -25.56 6.41
C LEU A 147 3.32 -25.42 7.93
N LEU A 148 3.36 -24.18 8.44
CA LEU A 148 3.16 -23.94 9.88
C LEU A 148 1.77 -24.39 10.34
N ALA A 149 0.73 -24.09 9.55
CA ALA A 149 -0.64 -24.53 9.82
C ALA A 149 -0.73 -26.07 9.90
N THR A 150 -0.18 -26.80 8.93
CA THR A 150 -0.22 -28.27 8.93
C THR A 150 0.58 -28.88 10.08
N ILE A 151 1.74 -28.34 10.44
CA ILE A 151 2.51 -28.81 11.61
C ILE A 151 1.70 -28.60 12.90
N THR A 152 1.10 -27.41 13.08
CA THR A 152 0.30 -27.12 14.28
C THR A 152 -0.93 -28.02 14.41
N THR A 153 -1.60 -28.36 13.29
CA THR A 153 -2.75 -29.27 13.33
C THR A 153 -2.35 -30.71 13.62
N ILE A 154 -1.22 -31.18 13.09
CA ILE A 154 -0.69 -32.53 13.37
C ILE A 154 -0.30 -32.66 14.85
N ILE A 155 0.47 -31.71 15.39
CA ILE A 155 0.88 -31.72 16.81
C ILE A 155 -0.36 -31.73 17.71
N PHE A 156 -1.35 -30.90 17.38
CA PHE A 156 -2.60 -30.87 18.13
C PHE A 156 -3.35 -32.20 18.10
N LEU A 157 -3.50 -32.82 16.92
CA LEU A 157 -4.16 -34.13 16.78
C LEU A 157 -3.45 -35.22 17.60
N VAL A 158 -2.12 -35.18 17.70
CA VAL A 158 -1.34 -36.12 18.52
C VAL A 158 -1.57 -35.86 20.01
N LEU A 159 -1.62 -34.60 20.45
CA LEU A 159 -1.78 -34.23 21.86
C LEU A 159 -3.21 -34.42 22.40
N THR A 160 -4.24 -34.26 21.56
CA THR A 160 -5.65 -34.37 21.97
C THR A 160 -6.30 -35.69 21.57
N LYS A 161 -5.50 -36.72 21.32
CA LYS A 161 -5.94 -38.04 20.78
C LYS A 161 -7.07 -38.70 21.59
N ASN A 162 -7.28 -38.28 22.86
CA ASN A 162 -8.25 -38.85 23.80
C ASN A 162 -9.15 -37.79 24.51
N THR A 163 -9.25 -36.56 24.01
CA THR A 163 -10.02 -35.49 24.67
C THR A 163 -10.99 -34.79 23.72
N GLU A 164 -12.29 -35.10 23.84
CA GLU A 164 -13.37 -34.35 23.17
C GLU A 164 -13.59 -33.00 23.86
N VAL A 165 -12.81 -31.99 23.49
CA VAL A 165 -13.05 -30.62 23.97
C VAL A 165 -13.43 -29.76 22.78
N GLY A 166 -14.69 -29.35 22.69
CA GLY A 166 -15.24 -28.62 21.54
C GLY A 166 -14.46 -27.35 21.15
N PHE A 167 -13.88 -26.65 22.13
CA PHE A 167 -13.11 -25.41 21.92
C PHE A 167 -11.66 -25.66 21.49
N SER A 168 -11.06 -26.81 21.85
CA SER A 168 -9.65 -27.08 21.54
C SER A 168 -9.40 -27.25 20.04
N LYS A 169 -10.42 -27.67 19.27
CA LYS A 169 -10.35 -27.84 17.80
C LYS A 169 -9.96 -26.56 17.03
N TYR A 170 -10.29 -25.38 17.57
CA TYR A 170 -9.97 -24.09 16.92
C TYR A 170 -8.62 -23.50 17.35
N LEU A 171 -8.02 -24.03 18.42
CA LEU A 171 -6.78 -23.51 18.99
C LEU A 171 -5.60 -23.54 17.98
N PRO A 172 -5.40 -24.60 17.17
CA PRO A 172 -4.33 -24.60 16.16
C PRO A 172 -4.53 -23.55 15.08
N LEU A 173 -5.78 -23.34 14.65
CA LEU A 173 -6.14 -22.33 13.65
C LEU A 173 -5.83 -20.92 14.18
N ILE A 174 -6.18 -20.63 15.43
CA ILE A 174 -5.91 -19.33 16.08
C ILE A 174 -4.40 -19.08 16.20
N ILE A 175 -3.63 -20.08 16.62
CA ILE A 175 -2.16 -19.97 16.74
C ILE A 175 -1.54 -19.70 15.36
N SER A 176 -1.94 -20.47 14.34
CA SER A 176 -1.44 -20.29 12.97
C SER A 176 -1.76 -18.90 12.42
N MET A 177 -3.00 -18.42 12.60
CA MET A 177 -3.41 -17.07 12.19
C MET A 177 -2.65 -15.97 12.94
N THR A 178 -2.42 -16.15 14.24
CA THR A 178 -1.66 -15.18 15.05
C THR A 178 -0.21 -15.08 14.58
N MET A 179 0.44 -16.23 14.33
CA MET A 179 1.81 -16.28 13.80
C MET A 179 1.90 -15.61 12.42
N TYR A 180 0.91 -15.83 11.55
CA TYR A 180 0.84 -15.17 10.25
C TYR A 180 0.81 -13.64 10.37
N VAL A 181 -0.04 -13.11 11.25
CA VAL A 181 -0.14 -11.66 11.50
C VAL A 181 1.19 -11.11 12.02
N ILE A 182 1.85 -11.81 12.95
CA ILE A 182 3.15 -11.41 13.49
C ILE A 182 4.21 -11.37 12.38
N ILE A 183 4.28 -12.40 11.53
CA ILE A 183 5.26 -12.47 10.43
C ILE A 183 5.05 -11.30 9.47
N ILE A 184 3.82 -11.02 9.05
CA ILE A 184 3.51 -9.87 8.18
C ILE A 184 3.91 -8.56 8.85
N PHE A 185 3.58 -8.40 10.13
CA PHE A 185 3.92 -7.20 10.88
C PHE A 185 5.43 -6.96 10.93
N LEU A 186 6.22 -8.00 11.18
CA LEU A 186 7.69 -7.93 11.17
C LEU A 186 8.23 -7.58 9.78
N ILE A 187 7.66 -8.14 8.71
CA ILE A 187 8.05 -7.80 7.33
C ILE A 187 7.77 -6.32 7.06
N VAL A 188 6.57 -5.83 7.37
CA VAL A 188 6.16 -4.43 7.17
C VAL A 188 7.13 -3.47 7.88
N LEU A 189 7.49 -3.75 9.13
CA LEU A 189 8.44 -2.94 9.90
C LEU A 189 9.86 -2.89 9.29
N ASN A 190 10.21 -3.85 8.44
CA ASN A 190 11.51 -3.96 7.81
C ASN A 190 11.54 -3.40 6.37
N ILE A 191 10.41 -2.99 5.80
CA ILE A 191 10.33 -2.45 4.43
C ILE A 191 9.74 -1.03 4.37
N LEU A 192 9.67 -0.32 5.50
CA LEU A 192 8.99 0.96 5.63
C LEU A 192 9.46 2.03 4.62
N TYR A 193 10.75 2.07 4.32
CA TYR A 193 11.38 3.03 3.40
C TYR A 193 11.68 2.42 2.02
N PHE A 194 11.30 1.16 1.79
CA PHE A 194 11.69 0.42 0.60
C PHE A 194 11.09 1.02 -0.67
N ILE A 195 9.79 1.33 -0.67
CA ILE A 195 9.08 1.85 -1.86
C ILE A 195 9.69 3.19 -2.31
N GLN A 196 9.92 4.08 -1.35
CA GLN A 196 10.46 5.42 -1.57
C GLN A 196 11.88 5.31 -2.13
N THR A 197 12.73 4.52 -1.48
CA THR A 197 14.11 4.26 -1.95
C THR A 197 14.12 3.68 -3.36
N PHE A 198 13.30 2.66 -3.60
CA PHE A 198 13.26 1.92 -4.87
C PHE A 198 12.87 2.80 -6.06
N TYR A 199 11.91 3.71 -5.86
CA TYR A 199 11.43 4.59 -6.92
C TYR A 199 12.20 5.91 -7.02
N ALA A 200 12.87 6.36 -5.97
CA ALA A 200 13.65 7.60 -5.95
C ALA A 200 15.13 7.42 -6.36
N ARG A 201 15.70 6.24 -6.13
CA ARG A 201 17.12 5.95 -6.37
C ARG A 201 17.31 4.90 -7.44
N ASP A 202 18.37 5.03 -8.24
CA ASP A 202 18.76 4.00 -9.20
C ASP A 202 19.71 2.99 -8.55
N MET A 203 19.13 2.05 -7.82
CA MET A 203 19.86 1.01 -7.09
C MET A 203 19.30 -0.38 -7.43
N LYS A 204 20.14 -1.41 -7.28
CA LYS A 204 19.65 -2.80 -7.36
C LYS A 204 18.69 -3.08 -6.21
N VAL A 205 17.79 -4.05 -6.38
CA VAL A 205 16.78 -4.44 -5.37
C VAL A 205 17.43 -4.81 -4.04
N THR A 206 18.53 -5.56 -4.07
CA THR A 206 19.28 -5.98 -2.88
C THR A 206 19.88 -4.80 -2.13
N ASP A 207 20.44 -3.85 -2.86
CA ASP A 207 21.08 -2.66 -2.29
C ASP A 207 20.02 -1.71 -1.74
N THR A 208 18.90 -1.58 -2.45
CA THR A 208 17.70 -0.87 -2.00
C THR A 208 17.20 -1.44 -0.68
N PHE A 209 17.12 -2.77 -0.55
CA PHE A 209 16.67 -3.42 0.68
C PHE A 209 17.61 -3.14 1.86
N LYS A 210 18.92 -3.28 1.66
CA LYS A 210 19.95 -2.95 2.66
C LYS A 210 19.87 -1.48 3.07
N TYR A 211 19.76 -0.58 2.10
CA TYR A 211 19.67 0.86 2.34
C TYR A 211 18.42 1.22 3.14
N ASN A 212 17.26 0.68 2.77
CA ASN A 212 16.01 0.83 3.53
C ASN A 212 16.16 0.36 5.00
N LEU A 213 16.86 -0.75 5.25
CA LEU A 213 17.09 -1.23 6.61
C LEU A 213 17.95 -0.24 7.41
N SER A 214 18.98 0.32 6.79
CA SER A 214 19.81 1.38 7.39
C SER A 214 18.99 2.62 7.72
N LEU A 215 18.16 3.11 6.80
CA LEU A 215 17.28 4.27 7.03
C LEU A 215 16.22 3.99 8.10
N SER A 216 15.69 2.76 8.15
CA SER A 216 14.68 2.35 9.12
C SER A 216 15.19 2.38 10.56
N LYS A 217 16.49 2.14 10.79
CA LYS A 217 17.07 2.15 12.14
C LYS A 217 16.82 3.50 12.80
N LYS A 218 16.15 3.49 13.97
CA LYS A 218 15.76 4.67 14.75
C LYS A 218 14.74 5.63 14.10
N ASN A 219 14.29 5.38 12.85
CA ASN A 219 13.30 6.24 12.17
C ASN A 219 11.97 5.54 11.84
N ARG A 220 11.72 4.31 12.32
CA ARG A 220 10.50 3.53 12.01
C ARG A 220 9.20 4.29 12.32
N LEU A 221 9.08 4.86 13.53
CA LEU A 221 7.85 5.56 13.96
C LEU A 221 7.57 6.83 13.15
N ARG A 222 8.62 7.46 12.61
CA ARG A 222 8.51 8.71 11.85
C ARG A 222 7.70 8.55 10.58
N ILE A 223 7.81 7.39 9.93
CA ILE A 223 7.02 7.03 8.75
C ILE A 223 5.76 6.25 9.11
N LEU A 224 5.83 5.35 10.10
CA LEU A 224 4.70 4.50 10.48
C LEU A 224 3.52 5.30 11.05
N VAL A 225 3.76 6.24 11.97
CA VAL A 225 2.68 6.94 12.65
C VAL A 225 1.87 7.83 11.70
N PRO A 226 2.47 8.68 10.85
CA PRO A 226 1.70 9.46 9.88
C PRO A 226 0.93 8.58 8.90
N GLN A 227 1.51 7.45 8.49
CA GLN A 227 0.85 6.50 7.60
C GLN A 227 -0.35 5.82 8.26
N LEU A 228 -0.25 5.47 9.54
CA LEU A 228 -1.37 4.93 10.31
C LEU A 228 -2.51 5.95 10.44
N ILE A 229 -2.21 7.21 10.74
CA ILE A 229 -3.22 8.28 10.85
C ILE A 229 -3.97 8.45 9.52
N LEU A 230 -3.26 8.62 8.41
CA LEU A 230 -3.89 8.76 7.09
C LEU A 230 -4.66 7.49 6.68
N GLY A 231 -4.10 6.32 6.98
CA GLY A 231 -4.76 5.04 6.73
C GLY A 231 -6.10 4.92 7.46
N LEU A 232 -6.12 5.23 8.75
CA LEU A 232 -7.34 5.21 9.57
C LEU A 232 -8.41 6.18 9.06
N ILE A 233 -8.02 7.40 8.67
CA ILE A 233 -8.95 8.37 8.08
C ILE A 233 -9.52 7.83 6.76
N ASN A 234 -8.67 7.27 5.90
CA ASN A 234 -9.10 6.74 4.61
C ASN A 234 -10.03 5.52 4.78
N CYS A 235 -9.81 4.70 5.80
CA CYS A 235 -10.68 3.56 6.13
C CYS A 235 -12.15 3.96 6.37
N ILE A 236 -12.42 5.17 6.89
CA ILE A 236 -13.79 5.66 7.10
C ILE A 236 -14.57 5.71 5.77
N PHE A 237 -13.89 6.06 4.68
CA PHE A 237 -14.50 6.16 3.35
C PHE A 237 -14.51 4.83 2.60
N ILE A 238 -13.49 3.99 2.84
CA ILE A 238 -13.31 2.71 2.14
C ILE A 238 -14.22 1.63 2.74
N ILE A 239 -14.22 1.46 4.06
CA ILE A 239 -14.87 0.32 4.73
C ILE A 239 -16.35 0.14 4.32
N PRO A 240 -17.19 1.19 4.31
CA PRO A 240 -18.59 1.05 3.92
C PRO A 240 -18.78 0.50 2.51
N LEU A 241 -17.85 0.76 1.59
CA LEU A 241 -17.92 0.30 0.19
C LEU A 241 -17.37 -1.12 -0.01
N PHE A 242 -16.67 -1.65 0.98
CA PHE A 242 -16.09 -3.01 0.97
C PHE A 242 -16.87 -4.00 1.84
N ILE A 243 -17.69 -3.49 2.75
CA ILE A 243 -18.67 -4.27 3.51
C ILE A 243 -20.00 -4.19 2.78
N GLN A 244 -20.83 -5.23 2.95
CA GLN A 244 -22.15 -5.44 2.34
C GLN A 244 -23.21 -4.36 2.66
N SER A 245 -22.80 -3.17 3.11
CA SER A 245 -23.64 -2.04 3.52
C SER A 245 -24.50 -1.47 2.39
N PHE A 246 -24.07 -1.59 1.13
CA PHE A 246 -24.77 -1.03 -0.03
C PHE A 246 -25.55 -2.05 -0.88
N ILE A 247 -25.66 -3.31 -0.45
CA ILE A 247 -26.26 -4.37 -1.27
C ILE A 247 -27.72 -4.11 -1.64
N TYR A 248 -28.48 -3.48 -0.73
CA TYR A 248 -29.90 -3.16 -0.96
C TYR A 248 -30.12 -1.76 -1.54
N ILE A 249 -29.04 -1.03 -1.85
CA ILE A 249 -29.13 0.33 -2.38
C ILE A 249 -29.01 0.25 -3.91
N PRO A 250 -29.93 0.89 -4.67
CA PRO A 250 -29.84 0.91 -6.12
C PRO A 250 -28.51 1.45 -6.64
N SER A 251 -28.00 0.85 -7.71
CA SER A 251 -26.68 1.15 -8.28
C SER A 251 -26.50 2.62 -8.69
N TYR A 252 -27.58 3.29 -9.11
CA TYR A 252 -27.56 4.71 -9.47
C TYR A 252 -27.37 5.65 -8.27
N ILE A 253 -27.63 5.19 -7.04
CA ILE A 253 -27.32 5.93 -5.79
C ILE A 253 -25.90 5.61 -5.33
N VAL A 254 -25.48 4.36 -5.47
CA VAL A 254 -24.12 3.89 -5.13
C VAL A 254 -23.05 4.60 -5.97
N PHE A 255 -23.36 4.92 -7.23
CA PHE A 255 -22.40 5.55 -8.14
C PHE A 255 -21.93 6.94 -7.66
N PRO A 256 -22.81 7.91 -7.33
CA PRO A 256 -22.43 9.18 -6.70
C PRO A 256 -21.60 9.02 -5.42
N VAL A 257 -21.95 8.07 -4.54
CA VAL A 257 -21.18 7.78 -3.32
C VAL A 257 -19.76 7.33 -3.67
N SER A 258 -19.63 6.45 -4.67
CA SER A 258 -18.33 5.96 -5.16
C SER A 258 -17.47 7.09 -5.73
N ILE A 259 -18.08 8.09 -6.38
CA ILE A 259 -17.39 9.29 -6.87
C ILE A 259 -16.79 10.08 -5.70
N ILE A 260 -17.60 10.41 -4.70
CA ILE A 260 -17.17 11.20 -3.54
C ILE A 260 -16.04 10.49 -2.79
N CYS A 261 -16.24 9.21 -2.46
CA CYS A 261 -15.22 8.40 -1.80
C CYS A 261 -13.95 8.27 -2.66
N GLY A 262 -14.08 8.06 -3.97
CA GLY A 262 -12.95 7.94 -4.89
C GLY A 262 -12.10 9.20 -4.94
N ILE A 263 -12.72 10.39 -4.95
CA ILE A 263 -12.00 11.68 -4.90
C ILE A 263 -11.26 11.82 -3.57
N ILE A 264 -11.94 11.59 -2.44
CA ILE A 264 -11.34 11.73 -1.10
C ILE A 264 -10.17 10.75 -0.93
N SER A 265 -10.36 9.48 -1.27
CA SER A 265 -9.29 8.47 -1.18
C SER A 265 -8.12 8.77 -2.11
N SER A 266 -8.35 9.43 -3.25
CA SER A 266 -7.27 9.88 -4.13
C SER A 266 -6.45 11.00 -3.50
N VAL A 267 -7.12 11.98 -2.90
CA VAL A 267 -6.45 13.08 -2.17
C VAL A 267 -5.63 12.53 -1.01
N LEU A 268 -6.23 11.70 -0.15
CA LEU A 268 -5.53 11.09 0.98
C LEU A 268 -4.36 10.19 0.52
N GLY A 269 -4.55 9.45 -0.57
CA GLY A 269 -3.51 8.63 -1.18
C GLY A 269 -2.34 9.45 -1.70
N LEU A 270 -2.59 10.58 -2.36
CA LEU A 270 -1.54 11.50 -2.82
C LEU A 270 -0.80 12.14 -1.65
N VAL A 271 -1.51 12.61 -0.63
CA VAL A 271 -0.89 13.16 0.59
C VAL A 271 0.01 12.12 1.26
N SER A 272 -0.44 10.87 1.36
CA SER A 272 0.35 9.76 1.90
C SER A 272 1.64 9.54 1.10
N ILE A 273 1.57 9.53 -0.23
CA ILE A 273 2.76 9.35 -1.09
C ILE A 273 3.74 10.52 -0.95
N ILE A 274 3.24 11.76 -1.01
CA ILE A 274 4.06 12.97 -0.86
C ILE A 274 4.73 12.97 0.51
N MET A 275 3.97 12.72 1.57
CA MET A 275 4.49 12.69 2.93
C MET A 275 5.56 11.61 3.10
N ASN A 276 5.33 10.41 2.55
CA ASN A 276 6.32 9.34 2.56
C ASN A 276 7.62 9.75 1.87
N MET A 277 7.53 10.45 0.74
CA MET A 277 8.71 10.98 0.03
C MET A 277 9.43 12.06 0.82
N ILE A 278 8.71 13.00 1.43
CA ILE A 278 9.29 14.06 2.28
C ILE A 278 10.00 13.43 3.49
N ILE A 279 9.37 12.46 4.17
CA ILE A 279 9.97 11.76 5.30
C ILE A 279 11.21 10.97 4.86
N PHE A 280 11.13 10.27 3.73
CA PHE A 280 12.26 9.53 3.16
C PHE A 280 13.43 10.47 2.90
N LEU A 281 13.25 11.56 2.15
CA LEU A 281 14.32 12.50 1.82
C LEU A 281 14.89 13.16 3.10
N ASN A 282 14.06 13.55 4.07
CA ASN A 282 14.55 14.12 5.33
C ASN A 282 15.39 13.14 6.15
N VAL A 283 15.01 11.86 6.16
CA VAL A 283 15.75 10.79 6.86
C VAL A 283 17.04 10.44 6.11
N GLU A 284 16.98 10.40 4.79
CA GLU A 284 18.13 10.12 3.94
C GLU A 284 19.19 11.22 4.05
N TYR A 285 18.79 12.50 3.99
CA TYR A 285 19.73 13.62 4.14
C TYR A 285 20.41 13.63 5.52
N ASP A 286 19.65 13.36 6.60
CA ASP A 286 20.24 13.20 7.95
C ASP A 286 21.20 11.99 8.03
N TYR A 287 20.87 10.89 7.36
CA TYR A 287 21.71 9.70 7.31
C TYR A 287 23.03 9.97 6.58
N LEU A 288 22.97 10.59 5.41
CA LEU A 288 24.16 10.94 4.61
C LEU A 288 25.06 11.93 5.36
N LYS A 289 24.50 12.94 6.03
CA LYS A 289 25.27 13.88 6.87
C LYS A 289 26.06 13.17 7.98
N LYS A 290 25.42 12.21 8.66
CA LYS A 290 26.09 11.44 9.72
C LYS A 290 27.21 10.56 9.19
N GLN A 291 27.02 9.94 8.04
CA GLN A 291 28.07 9.14 7.41
C GLN A 291 29.27 10.01 7.02
N ASP A 292 29.02 11.21 6.47
CA ASP A 292 30.07 12.16 6.11
C ASP A 292 30.82 12.67 7.35
N GLU A 293 30.13 12.99 8.45
CA GLU A 293 30.75 13.35 9.72
C GLU A 293 31.57 12.20 10.33
N GLU A 294 31.10 10.96 10.23
CA GLU A 294 31.84 9.77 10.67
C GLU A 294 33.09 9.54 9.83
N MET A 295 33.00 9.69 8.51
CA MET A 295 34.14 9.60 7.58
C MET A 295 35.21 10.65 7.88
N ARG A 296 34.81 11.92 8.03
CA ARG A 296 35.73 13.01 8.38
C ARG A 296 36.45 12.78 9.71
N LYS A 297 35.75 12.26 10.72
CA LYS A 297 36.37 11.89 12.00
C LYS A 297 37.39 10.75 11.87
N ILE A 298 37.17 9.80 10.96
CA ILE A 298 38.14 8.73 10.72
C ILE A 298 39.38 9.29 10.03
N GLU A 299 39.20 10.16 9.04
CA GLU A 299 40.29 10.84 8.33
C GLU A 299 41.13 11.76 9.25
N GLU A 300 40.50 12.45 10.21
CA GLU A 300 41.19 13.28 11.21
C GLU A 300 41.99 12.48 12.26
N ASN A 301 41.73 11.17 12.40
CA ASN A 301 42.37 10.28 13.38
C ASN A 301 43.42 9.32 12.77
N ILE A 302 43.74 9.45 11.48
CA ILE A 302 44.79 8.70 10.76
C ILE A 302 45.96 9.65 10.48
#